data_AF-A0A354EGD5-F1
#
_entry.id   AF-A0A354EGD5-F1
#
_cell.length_a   1.000
_cell.length_b   1.000
_cell.length_c   1.000
_cell.angle_alpha   90.00
_cell.angle_beta   90.00
_cell.angle_gamma   90.00
#
_symmetry.space_group_name_H-M   'P 1'
#
loop_
_entity.id
_entity.type
_entity.pdbx_description
1 polymer ?
#
loop_
_entity_poly.entity_id
_entity_poly.type
_entity_poly.pdbx_seq_one_letter_code
_entity_poly.pdbx_strand_id
1 'polypeptide(L)'
;MQYRQHSQPGCGGCLLITALLVLATGGAPALFNFLGFLLSFGLIGFLLMLAAFWGFSYYVQRRVSTYEATQTEAHNRFVTLLASILVKIAQADGHFTKAELQTILNFFQYHLRYNQDQIYWVKQLIKEARDDAASMDDLLRDFRDNFAYEPRLILLELIYQIIYTKQPPPPGEIEQARRIAVFLQISAYDQRTIEAKYMYRHRQEAATGARAEEQHYAVLGLEPGADAAEIKKAYRKLSLQYHPDKVRHLGAEFQKVAEEKMKEINVAYEYFKKKFAL
;
A
#
# COMPACT_ATOMS: atom_id res chain seq x y z
N MET A 1 17.22 -40.95 60.86
CA MET A 1 17.74 -39.75 61.56
C MET A 1 17.29 -38.53 60.76
N GLN A 2 16.34 -37.75 61.28
CA GLN A 2 15.87 -36.51 60.65
C GLN A 2 16.54 -35.31 61.32
N TYR A 3 17.33 -34.54 60.56
CA TYR A 3 17.92 -33.29 61.00
C TYR A 3 16.85 -32.18 60.98
N ARG A 4 16.52 -31.61 62.15
CA ARG A 4 15.77 -30.34 62.23
C ARG A 4 16.74 -29.19 61.94
N GLN A 5 16.53 -28.48 60.83
CA GLN A 5 17.19 -27.21 60.57
C GLN A 5 16.63 -26.13 61.51
N HIS A 6 17.53 -25.39 62.14
CA HIS A 6 17.21 -24.22 62.97
C HIS A 6 17.30 -22.97 62.08
N SER A 7 16.19 -22.27 61.88
CA SER A 7 16.14 -20.99 61.16
C SER A 7 16.65 -19.88 62.08
N GLN A 8 17.68 -19.14 61.67
CA GLN A 8 18.10 -17.91 62.34
C GLN A 8 16.98 -16.85 62.27
N PRO A 9 16.78 -16.02 63.31
CA PRO A 9 15.82 -14.92 63.24
C PRO A 9 16.31 -13.90 62.21
N GLY A 10 15.54 -13.77 61.13
CA GLY A 10 15.84 -12.86 60.03
C GLY A 10 15.94 -11.40 60.48
N CYS A 11 16.87 -10.68 59.85
CA CYS A 11 17.22 -9.27 60.01
C CYS A 11 16.09 -8.27 59.66
N GLY A 12 14.83 -8.59 60.01
CA GLY A 12 13.66 -7.73 59.74
C GLY A 12 13.42 -6.68 60.83
N GLY A 13 13.82 -6.95 62.08
CA GLY A 13 13.59 -6.03 63.21
C GLY A 13 14.37 -4.72 63.10
N CYS A 14 15.59 -4.74 62.57
CA CYS A 14 16.41 -3.54 62.43
C CYS A 14 15.84 -2.54 61.42
N LEU A 15 15.21 -3.00 60.33
CA LEU A 15 14.60 -2.12 59.33
C LEU A 15 13.34 -1.41 59.84
N LEU A 16 12.58 -2.06 60.72
CA LEU A 16 11.40 -1.46 61.35
C LEU A 16 11.77 -0.39 62.37
N ILE A 17 12.83 -0.62 63.16
CA ILE A 17 13.30 0.34 64.17
C ILE A 17 13.91 1.58 63.49
N THR A 18 14.66 1.42 62.40
CA THR A 18 15.20 2.57 61.64
C THR A 18 14.09 3.36 60.94
N ALA A 19 13.10 2.69 60.38
CA ALA A 19 11.93 3.35 59.78
C ALA A 19 11.11 4.15 60.81
N LEU A 20 10.91 3.60 62.02
CA LEU A 20 10.23 4.27 63.12
C LEU A 20 11.01 5.48 63.65
N LEU A 21 12.35 5.38 63.75
CA LEU A 21 13.20 6.50 64.15
C LEU A 21 13.17 7.66 63.14
N VAL A 22 13.18 7.36 61.83
CA VAL A 22 13.07 8.38 60.77
C VAL A 22 11.70 9.07 60.78
N LEU A 23 10.63 8.33 61.05
CA LEU A 23 9.29 8.92 61.23
C LEU A 23 9.20 9.79 62.49
N ALA A 24 9.83 9.37 63.60
CA ALA A 24 9.80 10.08 64.88
C ALA A 24 10.67 11.36 64.91
N THR A 25 11.74 11.44 64.12
CA THR A 25 12.64 12.62 64.08
C THR A 25 12.24 13.70 63.07
N GLY A 26 11.02 13.62 62.51
CA GLY A 26 10.52 14.61 61.55
C GLY A 26 10.87 14.30 60.09
N GLY A 27 11.17 13.05 59.74
CA GLY A 27 11.37 12.59 58.36
C GLY A 27 10.07 12.33 57.59
N ALA A 28 8.91 12.26 58.25
CA ALA A 28 7.61 12.06 57.60
C ALA A 28 7.27 13.17 56.57
N PRO A 29 7.41 14.48 56.88
CA PRO A 29 7.20 15.55 55.91
C PRO A 29 8.16 15.48 54.72
N ALA A 30 9.41 15.09 54.92
CA ALA A 30 10.39 14.93 53.84
C ALA A 30 10.01 13.78 52.89
N LEU A 31 9.47 12.68 53.43
CA LEU A 31 8.99 11.55 52.64
C LEU A 31 7.73 11.90 51.85
N PHE A 32 6.77 12.61 52.43
CA PHE A 32 5.59 13.12 51.70
C PHE A 32 5.97 14.15 50.63
N ASN A 33 6.92 15.04 50.90
CA ASN A 33 7.43 15.99 49.91
C ASN A 33 8.13 15.28 48.75
N PHE A 34 8.93 14.25 49.03
CA PHE A 34 9.59 13.44 48.01
C PHE A 34 8.58 12.63 47.18
N LEU A 35 7.57 12.02 47.81
CA LEU A 35 6.50 11.31 47.11
C LEU A 35 5.69 12.28 46.24
N GLY A 36 5.34 13.45 46.78
CA GLY A 36 4.62 14.51 46.06
C GLY A 36 5.42 15.07 44.89
N PHE A 37 6.75 15.19 45.03
CA PHE A 37 7.66 15.56 43.95
C PHE A 37 7.67 14.49 42.85
N LEU A 38 7.80 13.21 43.19
CA LEU A 38 7.75 12.11 42.22
C LEU A 38 6.40 12.03 41.48
N LEU A 39 5.29 12.23 42.20
CA LEU A 39 3.95 12.26 41.63
C LEU A 39 3.77 13.46 40.69
N SER A 40 4.28 14.63 41.09
CA SER A 40 4.22 15.85 40.28
C SER A 40 5.09 15.76 39.04
N PHE A 41 6.33 15.26 39.14
CA PHE A 41 7.21 15.05 37.98
C PHE A 41 6.69 13.94 37.07
N GLY A 42 6.10 12.88 37.63
CA GLY A 42 5.42 11.84 36.87
C GLY A 42 4.22 12.40 36.10
N LEU A 43 3.39 13.23 36.74
CA LEU A 43 2.23 13.86 36.12
C LEU A 43 2.63 14.90 35.07
N ILE A 44 3.65 15.73 35.33
CA ILE A 44 4.22 16.67 34.36
C ILE A 44 4.79 15.91 33.17
N GLY A 45 5.57 14.85 33.40
CA GLY A 45 6.11 14.01 32.33
C GLY A 45 5.02 13.38 31.48
N PHE A 46 3.95 12.87 32.11
CA PHE A 46 2.78 12.35 31.41
C PHE A 46 2.06 13.42 30.58
N LEU A 47 1.82 14.60 31.15
CA LEU A 47 1.22 15.73 30.42
C LEU A 47 2.09 16.19 29.24
N LEU A 48 3.42 16.22 29.39
CA LEU A 48 4.35 16.53 28.31
C LEU A 48 4.31 15.47 27.21
N MET A 49 4.22 14.18 27.56
CA MET A 49 4.01 13.11 26.58
C MET A 49 2.67 13.27 25.83
N LEU A 50 1.58 13.59 26.53
CA LEU A 50 0.29 13.85 25.89
C LEU A 50 0.35 15.06 24.97
N ALA A 51 0.96 16.16 25.41
CA ALA A 51 1.14 17.35 24.60
C ALA A 51 2.01 17.08 23.36
N ALA A 52 3.10 16.32 23.51
CA ALA A 52 3.95 15.90 22.40
C ALA A 52 3.19 14.99 21.42
N PHE A 53 2.41 14.02 21.92
CA PHE A 53 1.58 13.15 21.10
C PHE A 53 0.52 13.92 20.32
N TRP A 54 -0.18 14.85 20.98
CA TRP A 54 -1.20 15.69 20.35
C TRP A 54 -0.59 16.65 19.33
N GLY A 55 0.53 17.28 19.65
CA GLY A 55 1.30 18.12 18.74
C GLY A 55 1.82 17.37 17.52
N PHE A 56 2.30 16.14 17.69
CA PHE A 56 2.71 15.26 16.60
C PHE A 56 1.53 14.84 15.73
N SER A 57 0.40 14.45 16.34
CA SER A 57 -0.82 14.09 15.63
C SER A 57 -1.33 15.26 14.77
N TYR A 58 -1.37 16.47 15.35
CA TYR A 58 -1.73 17.69 14.64
C TYR A 58 -0.76 18.02 13.49
N TYR A 59 0.55 17.87 13.72
CA TYR A 59 1.56 18.06 12.68
C TYR A 59 1.35 17.12 11.49
N VAL A 60 1.11 15.83 11.74
CA VAL A 60 0.86 14.84 10.69
C VAL A 60 -0.44 15.16 9.94
N GLN A 61 -1.54 15.41 10.65
CA GLN A 61 -2.82 15.72 10.01
C GLN A 61 -2.74 16.99 9.16
N ARG A 62 -2.02 18.02 9.63
CA ARG A 62 -1.79 19.24 8.86
C ARG A 62 -1.00 18.97 7.58
N ARG A 63 0.09 18.18 7.65
CA ARG A 63 0.87 17.78 6.46
C ARG A 63 0.01 17.07 5.43
N VAL A 64 -0.83 16.13 5.86
CA VAL A 64 -1.75 15.40 4.99
C VAL A 64 -2.75 16.36 4.32
N SER A 65 -3.42 17.20 5.10
CA SER A 65 -4.40 18.16 4.56
C SER A 65 -3.79 19.15 3.57
N THR A 66 -2.57 19.62 3.83
CA THR A 66 -1.86 20.53 2.92
C THR A 66 -1.55 19.84 1.60
N TYR A 67 -1.10 18.58 1.63
CA TYR A 67 -0.84 17.82 0.41
C TYR A 67 -2.13 17.58 -0.37
N GLU A 68 -3.19 17.09 0.29
CA GLU A 68 -4.48 16.79 -0.34
C GLU A 68 -5.08 18.03 -1.03
N ALA A 69 -4.97 19.20 -0.40
CA ALA A 69 -5.42 20.47 -0.96
C ALA A 69 -4.62 20.96 -2.18
N THR A 70 -3.41 20.42 -2.41
CA THR A 70 -2.60 20.76 -3.59
C THR A 70 -2.98 19.97 -4.84
N GLN A 71 -3.74 18.88 -4.68
CA GLN A 71 -4.06 17.95 -5.75
C GLN A 71 -5.48 18.17 -6.29
N THR A 72 -5.77 17.58 -7.45
CA THR A 72 -7.12 17.60 -8.02
C THR A 72 -8.04 16.66 -7.23
N GLU A 73 -9.35 16.95 -7.25
CA GLU A 73 -10.35 16.05 -6.64
C GLU A 73 -10.28 14.64 -7.24
N ALA A 74 -10.11 14.55 -8.57
CA ALA A 74 -9.99 13.28 -9.27
C ALA A 74 -8.74 12.48 -8.85
N HIS A 75 -7.60 13.15 -8.63
CA HIS A 75 -6.40 12.50 -8.07
C HIS A 75 -6.69 11.95 -6.68
N ASN A 76 -7.20 12.80 -5.77
CA ASN A 76 -7.46 12.40 -4.39
C ASN A 76 -8.41 11.21 -4.31
N ARG A 77 -9.50 11.25 -5.09
CA ARG A 77 -10.47 10.14 -5.15
C ARG A 77 -9.86 8.87 -5.74
N PHE A 78 -9.08 8.98 -6.81
CA PHE A 78 -8.44 7.81 -7.42
C PHE A 78 -7.50 7.12 -6.43
N VAL A 79 -6.64 7.87 -5.75
CA VAL A 79 -5.68 7.31 -4.79
C VAL A 79 -6.40 6.72 -3.57
N THR A 80 -7.45 7.39 -3.08
CA THR A 80 -8.29 6.89 -1.98
C THR A 80 -8.93 5.55 -2.33
N LEU A 81 -9.56 5.46 -3.51
CA LEU A 81 -10.17 4.22 -3.98
C LEU A 81 -9.12 3.14 -4.26
N LEU A 82 -7.98 3.49 -4.87
CA LEU A 82 -6.87 2.56 -5.07
C LEU A 82 -6.41 1.97 -3.73
N ALA A 83 -6.08 2.82 -2.74
CA ALA A 83 -5.65 2.37 -1.42
C ALA A 83 -6.72 1.47 -0.76
N SER A 84 -7.99 1.86 -0.84
CA SER A 84 -9.10 1.10 -0.26
C SER A 84 -9.28 -0.26 -0.92
N ILE A 85 -9.26 -0.32 -2.25
CA ILE A 85 -9.35 -1.56 -3.03
C ILE A 85 -8.17 -2.47 -2.69
N LEU A 86 -6.94 -1.94 -2.62
CA LEU A 86 -5.77 -2.73 -2.24
C LEU A 86 -5.88 -3.31 -0.83
N VAL A 87 -6.41 -2.54 0.12
CA VAL A 87 -6.68 -3.03 1.48
C VAL A 87 -7.75 -4.12 1.47
N LYS A 88 -8.83 -4.00 0.68
CA LYS A 88 -9.85 -5.04 0.58
C LYS A 88 -9.34 -6.31 -0.11
N ILE A 89 -8.48 -6.20 -1.12
CA ILE A 89 -7.80 -7.37 -1.74
C ILE A 89 -6.94 -8.09 -0.71
N ALA A 90 -6.16 -7.32 0.04
CA ALA A 90 -5.28 -7.79 1.11
C ALA A 90 -6.08 -8.49 2.25
N GLN A 91 -7.24 -7.93 2.62
CA GLN A 91 -8.14 -8.49 3.64
C GLN A 91 -8.97 -9.70 3.20
N ALA A 92 -8.80 -10.22 1.97
CA ALA A 92 -9.71 -11.22 1.43
C ALA A 92 -9.71 -12.56 2.19
N ASP A 93 -8.64 -12.87 2.90
CA ASP A 93 -8.54 -14.05 3.79
C ASP A 93 -8.98 -13.77 5.23
N GLY A 94 -9.44 -12.55 5.53
CA GLY A 94 -9.97 -12.13 6.82
C GLY A 94 -8.98 -11.42 7.74
N HIS A 95 -7.69 -11.27 7.36
CA HIS A 95 -6.69 -10.64 8.23
C HIS A 95 -5.71 -9.69 7.49
N PHE A 96 -5.77 -8.39 7.80
CA PHE A 96 -4.79 -7.42 7.30
C PHE A 96 -3.50 -7.48 8.12
N THR A 97 -2.41 -7.95 7.52
CA THR A 97 -1.13 -8.14 8.23
C THR A 97 -0.16 -6.95 8.08
N LYS A 98 0.85 -6.88 8.95
CA LYS A 98 1.95 -5.91 8.82
C LYS A 98 2.72 -6.07 7.50
N ALA A 99 2.83 -7.30 7.00
CA ALA A 99 3.51 -7.57 5.72
C ALA A 99 2.73 -6.92 4.57
N GLU A 100 1.40 -7.02 4.57
CA GLU A 100 0.55 -6.41 3.55
C GLU A 100 0.57 -4.89 3.59
N LEU A 101 0.51 -4.31 4.80
CA LEU A 101 0.74 -2.88 4.99
C LEU A 101 2.07 -2.45 4.34
N GLN A 102 3.16 -3.19 4.60
CA GLN A 102 4.45 -2.85 4.04
C GLN A 102 4.50 -3.04 2.52
N THR A 103 3.85 -4.06 1.97
CA THR A 103 3.72 -4.26 0.52
C THR A 103 3.03 -3.07 -0.14
N ILE A 104 1.90 -2.61 0.41
CA ILE A 104 1.19 -1.44 -0.12
C ILE A 104 2.06 -0.18 0.01
N LEU A 105 2.67 0.08 1.16
CA LEU A 105 3.52 1.26 1.36
C LEU A 105 4.74 1.27 0.42
N ASN A 106 5.41 0.13 0.27
CA ASN A 106 6.53 -0.02 -0.67
C ASN A 106 6.08 0.21 -2.11
N PHE A 107 4.87 -0.24 -2.46
CA PHE A 107 4.31 -0.03 -3.78
C PHE A 107 4.14 1.47 -4.08
N PHE A 108 3.48 2.23 -3.20
CA PHE A 108 3.35 3.67 -3.37
C PHE A 108 4.72 4.38 -3.38
N GLN A 109 5.63 3.99 -2.50
CA GLN A 109 6.94 4.64 -2.36
C GLN A 109 7.85 4.40 -3.57
N TYR A 110 7.95 3.16 -4.04
CA TYR A 110 8.95 2.79 -5.05
C TYR A 110 8.38 2.71 -6.46
N HIS A 111 7.15 2.20 -6.62
CA HIS A 111 6.53 2.08 -7.95
C HIS A 111 5.82 3.37 -8.38
N LEU A 112 5.12 4.04 -7.47
CA LEU A 112 4.51 5.35 -7.75
C LEU A 112 5.43 6.53 -7.40
N ARG A 113 6.60 6.27 -6.83
CA ARG A 113 7.65 7.25 -6.49
C ARG A 113 7.16 8.33 -5.51
N TYR A 114 6.30 7.94 -4.57
CA TYR A 114 5.79 8.86 -3.56
C TYR A 114 6.89 9.29 -2.59
N ASN A 115 6.93 10.60 -2.30
CA ASN A 115 7.80 11.18 -1.29
C ASN A 115 7.27 10.95 0.14
N GLN A 116 7.99 11.41 1.16
CA GLN A 116 7.61 11.18 2.55
C GLN A 116 6.24 11.80 2.93
N ASP A 117 5.93 13.01 2.45
CA ASP A 117 4.66 13.68 2.74
C ASP A 117 3.48 12.90 2.13
N GLN A 118 3.65 12.42 0.90
CA GLN A 118 2.68 11.57 0.21
C GLN A 118 2.48 10.22 0.93
N ILE A 119 3.56 9.63 1.44
CA ILE A 119 3.47 8.37 2.20
C ILE A 119 2.74 8.55 3.53
N TYR A 120 2.82 9.71 4.19
CA TYR A 120 1.98 9.98 5.36
C TYR A 120 0.49 9.99 5.01
N TRP A 121 0.13 10.57 3.87
CA TRP A 121 -1.25 10.53 3.37
C TRP A 121 -1.70 9.10 3.06
N VAL A 122 -0.90 8.33 2.32
CA VAL A 122 -1.21 6.92 2.03
C VAL A 122 -1.39 6.10 3.31
N LYS A 123 -0.60 6.34 4.36
CA LYS A 123 -0.77 5.68 5.66
C LYS A 123 -2.12 6.01 6.31
N GLN A 124 -2.60 7.24 6.19
CA GLN A 124 -3.93 7.61 6.68
C GLN A 124 -5.01 6.89 5.86
N LEU A 125 -4.91 6.92 4.53
CA LEU A 125 -5.87 6.23 3.64
C LEU A 125 -5.97 4.74 3.94
N ILE A 126 -4.84 4.05 4.14
CA ILE A 126 -4.82 2.62 4.49
C ILE A 126 -5.48 2.38 5.85
N LYS A 127 -5.21 3.25 6.82
CA LYS A 127 -5.82 3.16 8.16
C LYS A 127 -7.34 3.34 8.08
N GLU A 128 -7.80 4.37 7.37
CA GLU A 128 -9.21 4.65 7.12
C GLU A 128 -9.88 3.47 6.41
N ALA A 129 -9.31 2.98 5.31
CA ALA A 129 -9.86 1.85 4.54
C ALA A 129 -9.96 0.54 5.34
N ARG A 130 -9.04 0.32 6.29
CA ARG A 130 -9.05 -0.85 7.17
C ARG A 130 -10.17 -0.76 8.21
N ASP A 131 -10.41 0.45 8.72
CA ASP A 131 -11.41 0.73 9.75
C ASP A 131 -12.81 0.99 9.12
N ASP A 132 -12.89 1.16 7.80
CA ASP A 132 -14.10 1.39 7.02
C ASP A 132 -14.89 0.10 6.68
N ALA A 133 -16.22 0.21 6.78
CA ALA A 133 -17.19 -0.84 6.49
C ALA A 133 -17.61 -0.92 5.01
N ALA A 134 -17.15 0.00 4.15
CA ALA A 134 -17.46 -0.05 2.72
C ALA A 134 -17.10 -1.41 2.09
N SER A 135 -18.02 -1.94 1.29
CA SER A 135 -17.79 -3.19 0.58
C SER A 135 -16.92 -2.98 -0.66
N MET A 136 -16.27 -4.04 -1.15
CA MET A 136 -15.53 -3.99 -2.43
C MET A 136 -16.44 -3.50 -3.57
N ASP A 137 -17.69 -3.96 -3.61
CA ASP A 137 -18.65 -3.61 -4.67
C ASP A 137 -19.01 -2.11 -4.64
N ASP A 138 -19.07 -1.49 -3.46
CA ASP A 138 -19.32 -0.05 -3.32
C ASP A 138 -18.13 0.76 -3.85
N LEU A 139 -16.91 0.36 -3.50
CA LEU A 139 -15.68 1.01 -3.99
C LEU A 139 -15.56 0.90 -5.52
N LEU A 140 -15.86 -0.27 -6.08
CA LEU A 140 -15.79 -0.50 -7.52
C LEU A 140 -16.91 0.21 -8.28
N ARG A 141 -18.10 0.31 -7.69
CA ARG A 141 -19.21 1.12 -8.23
C ARG A 141 -18.82 2.58 -8.27
N ASP A 142 -18.29 3.09 -7.15
CA ASP A 142 -17.82 4.47 -7.08
C ASP A 142 -16.75 4.76 -8.12
N PHE A 143 -15.78 3.86 -8.25
CA PHE A 143 -14.72 4.01 -9.25
C PHE A 143 -15.27 4.01 -10.68
N ARG A 144 -16.15 3.06 -11.01
CA ARG A 144 -16.72 2.96 -12.36
C ARG A 144 -17.55 4.18 -12.73
N ASP A 145 -18.32 4.70 -11.79
CA ASP A 145 -19.29 5.77 -12.05
C ASP A 145 -18.59 7.15 -12.14
N ASN A 146 -17.42 7.33 -11.50
CA ASN A 146 -16.68 8.59 -11.52
C ASN A 146 -15.50 8.64 -12.49
N PHE A 147 -15.01 7.49 -12.98
CA PHE A 147 -13.87 7.43 -13.88
C PHE A 147 -14.20 6.83 -15.25
N ALA A 148 -13.61 7.44 -16.28
CA ALA A 148 -13.64 6.96 -17.66
C ALA A 148 -12.94 5.59 -17.81
N TYR A 149 -12.92 5.05 -19.03
CA TYR A 149 -12.35 3.73 -19.29
C TYR A 149 -10.85 3.65 -19.01
N GLU A 150 -10.08 4.68 -19.38
CA GLU A 150 -8.62 4.68 -19.30
C GLU A 150 -8.09 4.62 -17.84
N PRO A 151 -8.61 5.42 -16.88
CA PRO A 151 -8.28 5.22 -15.45
C PRO A 151 -8.57 3.81 -14.92
N ARG A 152 -9.61 3.12 -15.42
CA ARG A 152 -9.92 1.73 -15.01
C ARG A 152 -8.82 0.77 -15.44
N LEU A 153 -8.26 0.96 -16.63
CA LEU A 153 -7.09 0.19 -17.09
C LEU A 153 -5.87 0.45 -16.22
N ILE A 154 -5.63 1.70 -15.82
CA ILE A 154 -4.53 2.04 -14.90
C ILE A 154 -4.74 1.36 -13.54
N LEU A 155 -5.93 1.46 -12.95
CA LEU A 155 -6.24 0.79 -11.68
C LEU A 155 -5.94 -0.72 -11.77
N LEU A 156 -6.39 -1.39 -12.83
CA LEU A 156 -6.15 -2.83 -13.00
C LEU A 156 -4.66 -3.14 -13.17
N GLU A 157 -3.93 -2.35 -13.96
CA GLU A 157 -2.47 -2.49 -14.13
C GLU A 157 -1.74 -2.37 -12.79
N LEU A 158 -2.12 -1.40 -11.95
CA LEU A 158 -1.55 -1.20 -10.61
C LEU A 158 -1.87 -2.38 -9.67
N ILE A 159 -3.09 -2.93 -9.73
CA ILE A 159 -3.49 -4.11 -8.96
C ILE A 159 -2.64 -5.33 -9.34
N TYR A 160 -2.47 -5.61 -10.63
CA TYR A 160 -1.59 -6.71 -11.05
C TYR A 160 -0.14 -6.45 -10.64
N GLN A 161 0.34 -5.21 -10.74
CA GLN A 161 1.70 -4.88 -10.34
C GLN A 161 1.97 -5.19 -8.88
N ILE A 162 1.07 -4.82 -7.96
CA ILE A 162 1.24 -5.11 -6.54
C ILE A 162 1.09 -6.61 -6.22
N ILE A 163 0.12 -7.31 -6.82
CA ILE A 163 -0.07 -8.76 -6.61
C ILE A 163 1.20 -9.53 -6.98
N TYR A 164 1.81 -9.18 -8.11
CA TYR A 164 3.02 -9.84 -8.60
C TYR A 164 4.32 -9.43 -7.87
N THR A 165 4.24 -8.54 -6.86
CA THR A 165 5.35 -8.35 -5.91
C THR A 165 5.43 -9.48 -4.88
N LYS A 166 4.33 -10.21 -4.65
CA LYS A 166 4.26 -11.37 -3.76
C LYS A 166 4.73 -12.61 -4.55
N GLN A 167 5.71 -13.34 -4.02
CA GLN A 167 6.29 -14.51 -4.70
C GLN A 167 6.03 -15.80 -3.91
N PRO A 168 5.27 -16.78 -4.47
CA PRO A 168 4.46 -16.68 -5.69
C PRO A 168 3.23 -15.76 -5.52
N PRO A 169 2.62 -15.26 -6.61
CA PRO A 169 1.43 -14.41 -6.51
C PRO A 169 0.23 -15.23 -5.98
N PRO A 170 -0.48 -14.76 -4.94
CA PRO A 170 -1.58 -15.52 -4.34
C PRO A 170 -2.74 -15.75 -5.33
N PRO A 171 -3.20 -17.00 -5.54
CA PRO A 171 -4.29 -17.29 -6.49
C PRO A 171 -5.60 -16.56 -6.19
N GLY A 172 -5.92 -16.37 -4.91
CA GLY A 172 -7.11 -15.64 -4.47
C GLY A 172 -7.08 -14.16 -4.83
N GLU A 173 -5.91 -13.53 -4.85
CA GLU A 173 -5.77 -12.12 -5.26
C GLU A 173 -5.85 -11.97 -6.79
N ILE A 174 -5.27 -12.91 -7.54
CA ILE A 174 -5.40 -12.95 -9.00
C ILE A 174 -6.87 -13.09 -9.40
N GLU A 175 -7.61 -13.99 -8.74
CA GLU A 175 -9.03 -14.18 -9.01
C GLU A 175 -9.85 -12.93 -8.68
N GLN A 176 -9.51 -12.23 -7.59
CA GLN A 176 -10.11 -10.93 -7.28
C GLN A 176 -9.81 -9.88 -8.34
N ALA A 177 -8.57 -9.78 -8.83
CA ALA A 177 -8.21 -8.84 -9.90
C ALA A 177 -9.05 -9.08 -11.17
N ARG A 178 -9.30 -10.35 -11.52
CA ARG A 178 -10.19 -10.71 -12.65
C ARG A 178 -11.63 -10.27 -12.40
N ARG A 179 -12.16 -10.48 -11.19
CA ARG A 179 -13.52 -10.04 -10.83
C ARG A 179 -13.65 -8.51 -10.85
N ILE A 180 -12.63 -7.80 -10.37
CA ILE A 180 -12.54 -6.34 -10.41
C ILE A 180 -12.60 -5.87 -11.87
N ALA A 181 -11.82 -6.47 -12.77
CA ALA A 181 -11.86 -6.13 -14.19
C ALA A 181 -13.26 -6.27 -14.81
N VAL A 182 -13.95 -7.38 -14.51
CA VAL A 182 -15.33 -7.61 -14.96
C VAL A 182 -16.28 -6.54 -14.39
N PHE A 183 -16.19 -6.23 -13.10
CA PHE A 183 -17.07 -5.24 -12.46
C PHE A 183 -16.86 -3.83 -13.05
N LEU A 184 -15.60 -3.45 -13.30
CA LEU A 184 -15.23 -2.18 -13.91
C LEU A 184 -15.56 -2.12 -15.42
N GLN A 185 -16.14 -3.18 -15.98
CA GLN A 185 -16.48 -3.30 -17.40
C GLN A 185 -15.26 -3.17 -18.32
N ILE A 186 -14.11 -3.64 -17.86
CA ILE A 186 -12.91 -3.74 -18.70
C ILE A 186 -13.12 -4.89 -19.68
N SER A 187 -12.82 -4.66 -20.96
CA SER A 187 -13.02 -5.67 -22.00
C SER A 187 -12.18 -6.92 -21.71
N ALA A 188 -12.71 -8.11 -22.02
CA ALA A 188 -12.00 -9.37 -21.85
C ALA A 188 -10.67 -9.43 -22.63
N TYR A 189 -10.55 -8.66 -23.71
CA TYR A 189 -9.28 -8.49 -24.41
C TYR A 189 -8.29 -7.68 -23.57
N ASP A 190 -8.67 -6.52 -23.03
CA ASP A 190 -7.75 -5.66 -22.28
C ASP A 190 -7.35 -6.33 -20.95
N GLN A 191 -8.30 -7.00 -20.28
CA GLN A 191 -8.03 -7.81 -19.08
C GLN A 191 -6.97 -8.88 -19.36
N ARG A 192 -7.16 -9.71 -20.40
CA ARG A 192 -6.20 -10.78 -20.76
C ARG A 192 -4.83 -10.19 -21.12
N THR A 193 -4.80 -9.07 -21.81
CA THR A 193 -3.56 -8.37 -22.20
C THR A 193 -2.76 -7.92 -20.96
N ILE A 194 -3.45 -7.31 -19.99
CA ILE A 194 -2.83 -6.87 -18.74
C ILE A 194 -2.33 -8.09 -17.95
N GLU A 195 -3.17 -9.10 -17.73
CA GLU A 195 -2.79 -10.29 -16.96
C GLU A 195 -1.60 -11.04 -17.58
N ALA A 196 -1.64 -11.27 -18.89
CA ALA A 196 -0.60 -11.97 -19.62
C ALA A 196 0.78 -11.31 -19.44
N LYS A 197 0.86 -9.98 -19.49
CA LYS A 197 2.11 -9.24 -19.27
C LYS A 197 2.79 -9.65 -17.96
N TYR A 198 2.05 -9.73 -16.87
CA TYR A 198 2.62 -10.08 -15.55
C TYR A 198 2.93 -11.57 -15.44
N MET A 199 2.10 -12.44 -16.02
CA MET A 199 2.37 -13.88 -16.10
C MET A 199 3.68 -14.21 -16.85
N TYR A 200 3.92 -13.57 -18.00
CA TYR A 200 5.14 -13.80 -18.79
C TYR A 200 6.38 -13.20 -18.14
N ARG A 201 6.27 -12.00 -17.56
CA ARG A 201 7.40 -11.35 -16.86
C ARG A 201 7.88 -12.18 -15.67
N HIS A 202 6.98 -12.83 -14.94
CA HIS A 202 7.33 -13.66 -13.79
C HIS A 202 7.91 -15.05 -14.16
N ARG A 203 7.79 -15.48 -15.43
CA ARG A 203 8.36 -16.75 -15.92
C ARG A 203 9.84 -16.60 -16.35
N GLN A 204 10.52 -15.50 -16.01
CA GLN A 204 11.91 -15.25 -16.42
C GLN A 204 12.92 -16.10 -15.65
N GLU A 205 12.96 -17.39 -15.97
CA GLU A 205 14.15 -18.23 -15.90
C GLU A 205 14.38 -18.78 -17.33
N ALA A 206 15.46 -18.33 -17.96
CA ALA A 206 15.90 -18.65 -19.34
C ALA A 206 15.01 -18.15 -20.50
N ALA A 207 15.31 -16.96 -21.03
CA ALA A 207 14.71 -16.45 -22.26
C ALA A 207 15.51 -16.90 -23.51
N THR A 208 14.89 -17.74 -24.34
CA THR A 208 15.30 -17.99 -25.74
C THR A 208 14.63 -16.96 -26.66
N GLY A 209 15.16 -16.75 -27.88
CA GLY A 209 14.63 -15.76 -28.83
C GLY A 209 13.14 -15.94 -29.20
N ALA A 210 12.62 -17.17 -29.20
CA ALA A 210 11.20 -17.46 -29.45
C ALA A 210 10.27 -16.90 -28.35
N ARG A 211 10.74 -16.85 -27.09
CA ARG A 211 9.99 -16.30 -25.96
C ARG A 211 9.83 -14.78 -26.02
N ALA A 212 10.77 -14.09 -26.67
CA ALA A 212 10.71 -12.64 -26.82
C ALA A 212 9.59 -12.22 -27.78
N GLU A 213 9.37 -12.99 -28.85
CA GLU A 213 8.28 -12.74 -29.79
C GLU A 213 6.91 -12.96 -29.14
N GLU A 214 6.72 -14.07 -28.41
CA GLU A 214 5.50 -14.33 -27.65
C GLU A 214 5.18 -13.20 -26.67
N GLN A 215 6.21 -12.64 -26.02
CA GLN A 215 6.04 -11.49 -25.13
C GLN A 215 5.56 -10.24 -25.88
N HIS A 216 6.05 -9.99 -27.11
CA HIS A 216 5.57 -8.86 -27.91
C HIS A 216 4.12 -9.04 -28.35
N TYR A 217 3.70 -10.24 -28.75
CA TYR A 217 2.29 -10.53 -29.00
C TYR A 217 1.44 -10.33 -27.74
N ALA A 218 1.90 -10.85 -26.59
CA ALA A 218 1.19 -10.70 -25.31
C ALA A 218 1.05 -9.22 -24.88
N VAL A 219 2.06 -8.39 -25.08
CA VAL A 219 1.99 -6.94 -24.81
C VAL A 219 0.94 -6.27 -25.69
N LEU A 220 0.76 -6.73 -26.92
CA LEU A 220 -0.28 -6.26 -27.83
C LEU A 220 -1.62 -6.99 -27.67
N GLY A 221 -1.74 -7.91 -26.70
CA GLY A 221 -2.98 -8.68 -26.49
C GLY A 221 -3.33 -9.65 -27.62
N LEU A 222 -2.33 -10.06 -28.39
CA LEU A 222 -2.49 -10.91 -29.57
C LEU A 222 -1.99 -12.33 -29.28
N GLU A 223 -2.54 -13.30 -30.01
CA GLU A 223 -2.04 -14.66 -30.03
C GLU A 223 -0.80 -14.75 -30.95
N PRO A 224 0.14 -15.68 -30.68
CA PRO A 224 1.26 -15.92 -31.58
C PRO A 224 0.79 -16.26 -33.00
N GLY A 225 1.35 -15.56 -33.98
CA GLY A 225 0.99 -15.73 -35.40
C GLY A 225 -0.08 -14.77 -35.91
N ALA A 226 -0.53 -13.80 -35.10
CA ALA A 226 -1.40 -12.72 -35.55
C ALA A 226 -0.81 -11.98 -36.76
N ASP A 227 -1.68 -11.57 -37.68
CA ASP A 227 -1.23 -10.96 -38.93
C ASP A 227 -0.85 -9.47 -38.77
N ALA A 228 -0.22 -8.93 -39.80
CA ALA A 228 0.23 -7.54 -39.83
C ALA A 228 -0.91 -6.52 -39.67
N ALA A 229 -2.13 -6.83 -40.11
CA ALA A 229 -3.28 -5.94 -39.98
C ALA A 229 -3.82 -5.95 -38.54
N GLU A 230 -3.86 -7.11 -37.90
CA GLU A 230 -4.21 -7.29 -36.49
C GLU A 230 -3.22 -6.55 -35.59
N ILE A 231 -1.91 -6.67 -35.85
CA ILE A 231 -0.86 -5.95 -35.13
C ILE A 231 -1.06 -4.42 -35.23
N LYS A 232 -1.28 -3.89 -36.43
CA LYS A 232 -1.55 -2.46 -36.63
C LYS A 232 -2.84 -2.00 -35.95
N LYS A 233 -3.86 -2.85 -35.89
CA LYS A 233 -5.15 -2.55 -35.23
C LYS A 233 -4.98 -2.52 -33.71
N ALA A 234 -4.33 -3.53 -33.14
CA ALA A 234 -4.03 -3.62 -31.72
C ALA A 234 -3.19 -2.43 -31.25
N TYR A 235 -2.11 -2.11 -31.99
CA TYR A 235 -1.27 -0.96 -31.70
C TYR A 235 -2.08 0.34 -31.61
N ARG A 236 -2.86 0.68 -32.65
CA ARG A 236 -3.68 1.90 -32.67
C ARG A 236 -4.68 1.96 -31.52
N LYS A 237 -5.31 0.83 -31.19
CA LYS A 237 -6.25 0.73 -30.07
C LYS A 237 -5.54 1.02 -28.74
N LEU A 238 -4.45 0.30 -28.46
CA LEU A 238 -3.71 0.41 -27.20
C LEU A 238 -3.07 1.80 -27.05
N SER A 239 -2.58 2.40 -28.14
CA SER A 239 -2.03 3.76 -28.14
C SER A 239 -3.04 4.82 -27.74
N LEU A 240 -4.32 4.67 -28.12
CA LEU A 240 -5.37 5.59 -27.71
C LEU A 240 -5.78 5.40 -26.24
N GLN A 241 -5.77 4.15 -25.76
CA GLN A 241 -6.15 3.79 -24.39
C GLN A 241 -5.11 4.22 -23.35
N TYR A 242 -3.82 4.07 -23.66
CA TYR A 242 -2.73 4.35 -22.72
C TYR A 242 -2.04 5.69 -22.97
N HIS A 243 -2.64 6.60 -23.75
CA HIS A 243 -2.05 7.92 -23.96
C HIS A 243 -1.98 8.69 -22.63
N PRO A 244 -0.82 9.27 -22.23
CA PRO A 244 -0.67 9.91 -20.91
C PRO A 244 -1.67 11.04 -20.67
N ASP A 245 -2.06 11.78 -21.71
CA ASP A 245 -3.09 12.83 -21.60
C ASP A 245 -4.44 12.32 -21.07
N LYS A 246 -4.78 11.05 -21.29
CA LYS A 246 -6.05 10.46 -20.83
C LYS A 246 -6.14 10.39 -19.31
N VAL A 247 -5.00 10.35 -18.64
CA VAL A 247 -4.90 10.24 -17.18
C VAL A 247 -4.17 11.42 -16.56
N ARG A 248 -3.97 12.51 -17.33
CA ARG A 248 -3.24 13.69 -16.87
C ARG A 248 -3.83 14.31 -15.60
N HIS A 249 -5.16 14.33 -15.53
CA HIS A 249 -5.93 14.85 -14.40
C HIS A 249 -5.75 14.06 -13.10
N LEU A 250 -5.23 12.82 -13.17
CA LEU A 250 -4.94 11.99 -12.00
C LEU A 250 -3.59 12.30 -11.38
N GLY A 251 -2.70 13.07 -12.02
CA GLY A 251 -1.36 13.35 -11.51
C GLY A 251 -0.23 12.70 -12.30
N ALA A 252 1.00 13.08 -11.97
CA ALA A 252 2.18 12.72 -12.74
C ALA A 252 2.59 11.25 -12.59
N GLU A 253 2.27 10.61 -11.48
CA GLU A 253 2.56 9.20 -11.24
C GLU A 253 1.74 8.29 -12.16
N PHE A 254 0.47 8.61 -12.43
CA PHE A 254 -0.39 7.80 -13.28
C PHE A 254 -0.14 8.08 -14.76
N GLN A 255 0.26 9.31 -15.10
CA GLN A 255 0.83 9.62 -16.41
C GLN A 255 2.06 8.75 -16.69
N LYS A 256 2.98 8.62 -15.73
CA LYS A 256 4.16 7.75 -15.87
C LYS A 256 3.79 6.29 -16.07
N VAL A 257 2.77 5.78 -15.37
CA VAL A 257 2.28 4.40 -15.57
C VAL A 257 1.77 4.23 -17.01
N ALA A 258 1.01 5.21 -17.52
CA ALA A 258 0.54 5.21 -18.91
C ALA A 258 1.69 5.33 -19.92
N GLU A 259 2.69 6.18 -19.65
CA GLU A 259 3.91 6.33 -20.47
C GLU A 259 4.75 5.05 -20.53
N GLU A 260 4.97 4.39 -19.39
CA GLU A 260 5.69 3.12 -19.31
C GLU A 260 4.97 2.05 -20.12
N LYS A 261 3.64 1.97 -20.01
CA LYS A 261 2.83 1.05 -20.83
C LYS A 261 2.91 1.39 -22.31
N MET A 262 2.81 2.68 -22.68
CA MET A 262 2.95 3.13 -24.06
C MET A 262 4.30 2.76 -24.64
N LYS A 263 5.37 2.88 -23.86
CA LYS A 263 6.72 2.50 -24.25
C LYS A 263 6.80 0.99 -24.53
N GLU A 264 6.21 0.15 -23.68
CA GLU A 264 6.14 -1.30 -23.92
C GLU A 264 5.39 -1.62 -25.23
N ILE A 265 4.24 -0.98 -25.46
CA ILE A 265 3.44 -1.14 -26.68
C ILE A 265 4.25 -0.73 -27.93
N ASN A 266 4.93 0.42 -27.88
CA ASN A 266 5.78 0.90 -28.96
C ASN A 266 6.92 -0.07 -29.26
N VAL A 267 7.59 -0.62 -28.23
CA VAL A 267 8.67 -1.61 -28.40
C VAL A 267 8.15 -2.87 -29.08
N ALA A 268 6.99 -3.38 -28.66
CA ALA A 268 6.37 -4.56 -29.29
C ALA A 268 5.98 -4.30 -30.75
N TYR A 269 5.41 -3.13 -31.05
CA TYR A 269 5.04 -2.77 -32.42
C TYR A 269 6.27 -2.61 -33.31
N GLU A 270 7.33 -1.93 -32.85
CA GLU A 270 8.57 -1.75 -33.61
C GLU A 270 9.26 -3.08 -33.94
N TYR A 271 9.19 -4.06 -33.03
CA TYR A 271 9.66 -5.42 -33.30
C TYR A 271 8.93 -6.03 -34.52
N PHE A 272 7.59 -6.03 -34.49
CA PHE A 272 6.79 -6.59 -35.58
C PHE A 272 6.87 -5.77 -36.87
N LYS A 273 7.04 -4.46 -36.75
CA LYS A 273 7.24 -3.59 -37.90
C LYS A 273 8.49 -3.98 -38.69
N LYS A 274 9.60 -4.27 -37.99
CA LYS A 274 10.83 -4.77 -38.62
C LYS A 274 10.63 -6.18 -39.20
N LYS A 275 9.94 -7.06 -38.47
CA LYS A 275 9.71 -8.45 -38.89
C LYS A 275 8.85 -8.57 -40.15
N PHE A 276 7.78 -7.78 -40.23
CA PHE A 276 6.78 -7.85 -41.31
C PHE A 276 6.91 -6.71 -42.35
N ALA A 277 7.94 -5.86 -42.24
CA ALA A 277 8.16 -4.68 -43.09
C ALA A 277 6.91 -3.76 -43.19
N LEU A 278 6.31 -3.44 -42.02
CA LEU A 278 5.05 -2.70 -41.91
C LEU A 278 5.12 -1.19 -42.09
#